data_AF-A0A9D9U679-F1
#
_entry.id   AF-A0A9D9U679-F1
#
_cell.length_a   1.000
_cell.length_b   1.000
_cell.length_c   1.000
_cell.angle_alpha   90.00
_cell.angle_beta   90.00
_cell.angle_gamma   90.00
#
_symmetry.space_group_name_H-M   'P 1'
#
loop_
_entity.id
_entity.type
_entity.pdbx_description
1 polymer ?
#
loop_
_entity_poly.entity_id
_entity_poly.type
_entity_poly.pdbx_seq_one_letter_code
_entity_poly.pdbx_strand_id
1 'polypeptide(L)'
;MIKTNKPDFFIVGAAKSGTTSLYHYLNQHPDIYLSPIKEPNFFSSDIKIENLRQSVKNRIKAENIDQFFNDGMKRTIHRAFIREEHQYLQLFASAAPGQLKGEASPSYLYSEVAAKSIFAFNEKAKIIIILREPS
;
A
#
# COMPACT_ATOMS: atom_id res chain seq x y z
N MET A 1 -19.17 16.42 5.71
CA MET A 1 -18.00 15.69 6.26
C MET A 1 -16.81 16.01 5.37
N ILE A 2 -15.68 16.43 5.93
CA ILE A 2 -14.44 16.67 5.16
C ILE A 2 -13.99 15.30 4.62
N LYS A 3 -13.94 15.15 3.30
CA LYS A 3 -13.50 13.92 2.64
C LYS A 3 -11.99 13.78 2.89
N THR A 4 -11.59 12.82 3.72
CA THR A 4 -10.16 12.54 3.95
C THR A 4 -9.71 11.47 2.96
N ASN A 5 -8.55 11.65 2.32
CA ASN A 5 -7.96 10.66 1.40
C ASN A 5 -7.22 9.53 2.16
N LYS A 6 -7.54 9.32 3.45
CA LYS A 6 -6.93 8.29 4.28
C LYS A 6 -7.49 6.90 3.92
N PRO A 7 -6.69 5.82 3.88
CA PRO A 7 -7.23 4.47 3.71
C PRO A 7 -8.08 4.04 4.90
N ASP A 8 -9.11 3.28 4.59
CA ASP A 8 -10.07 2.69 5.53
C ASP A 8 -9.64 1.28 5.96
N PHE A 9 -8.81 0.59 5.15
CA PHE A 9 -8.30 -0.73 5.49
C PHE A 9 -6.91 -1.03 4.90
N PHE A 10 -6.21 -1.99 5.51
CA PHE A 10 -4.83 -2.36 5.17
C PHE A 10 -4.67 -3.87 5.05
N ILE A 11 -4.14 -4.33 3.91
CA ILE A 11 -3.71 -5.72 3.72
C ILE A 11 -2.23 -5.80 4.10
N VAL A 12 -1.96 -6.23 5.33
CA VAL A 12 -0.64 -6.05 5.95
C VAL A 12 0.29 -7.26 5.78
N GLY A 13 -0.22 -8.38 5.28
CA GLY A 13 0.57 -9.59 5.10
C GLY A 13 -0.27 -10.85 5.03
N ALA A 14 0.37 -12.02 5.01
CA ALA A 14 1.81 -12.24 4.98
C ALA A 14 2.42 -12.13 3.57
N ALA A 15 3.75 -12.02 3.48
CA ALA A 15 4.42 -12.14 2.19
C ALA A 15 4.24 -13.57 1.64
N LYS A 16 3.99 -13.69 0.33
CA LYS A 16 3.80 -14.98 -0.37
C LYS A 16 2.56 -15.81 0.03
N SER A 17 1.61 -15.24 0.78
CA SER A 17 0.34 -15.91 1.14
C SER A 17 -0.83 -15.59 0.21
N GLY A 18 -0.60 -14.96 -0.95
CA GLY A 18 -1.66 -14.63 -1.91
C GLY A 18 -2.22 -13.20 -1.83
N THR A 19 -1.52 -12.29 -1.14
CA THR A 19 -1.90 -10.86 -1.05
C THR A 19 -2.06 -10.17 -2.40
N THR A 20 -1.34 -10.61 -3.44
CA THR A 20 -1.53 -10.10 -4.81
C THR A 20 -2.85 -10.54 -5.42
N SER A 21 -3.26 -11.79 -5.27
CA SER A 21 -4.58 -12.25 -5.74
C SER A 21 -5.70 -11.52 -5.00
N LEU A 22 -5.59 -11.41 -3.67
CA LEU A 22 -6.56 -10.68 -2.85
C LEU A 22 -6.68 -9.21 -3.28
N TYR A 23 -5.55 -8.53 -3.49
CA TYR A 23 -5.52 -7.17 -4.03
C TYR A 23 -6.28 -7.09 -5.36
N HIS A 24 -6.02 -7.99 -6.31
CA HIS A 24 -6.70 -7.99 -7.62
C HIS A 24 -8.20 -8.28 -7.53
N TYR A 25 -8.64 -9.15 -6.62
CA TYR A 25 -10.06 -9.45 -6.45
C TYR A 25 -10.81 -8.29 -5.80
N LEU A 26 -10.24 -7.68 -4.76
CA LEU A 26 -10.86 -6.52 -4.11
C LEU A 26 -10.92 -5.31 -5.04
N ASN A 27 -9.90 -5.10 -5.89
CA ASN A 27 -9.89 -3.98 -6.84
C ASN A 27 -10.95 -4.08 -7.94
N GLN A 28 -11.63 -5.22 -8.08
CA GLN A 28 -12.75 -5.40 -9.03
C GLN A 28 -14.10 -5.01 -8.41
N HIS A 29 -14.17 -4.83 -7.09
CA HIS A 29 -15.42 -4.52 -6.41
C HIS A 29 -15.78 -3.03 -6.61
N PRO A 30 -17.02 -2.68 -7.02
CA PRO A 30 -17.39 -1.29 -7.33
C PRO A 30 -17.24 -0.33 -6.13
N ASP A 31 -17.41 -0.84 -4.90
CA ASP A 31 -17.30 -0.05 -3.68
C ASP A 31 -15.89 0.00 -3.07
N ILE A 32 -14.87 -0.54 -3.75
CA ILE A 32 -13.50 -0.57 -3.26
C ILE A 32 -12.58 0.19 -4.22
N TYR A 33 -11.71 1.01 -3.66
CA TYR A 33 -10.60 1.63 -4.36
C TYR A 33 -9.29 1.20 -3.68
N LEU A 34 -8.39 0.57 -4.41
CA LEU A 34 -7.05 0.25 -3.91
C LEU A 34 -6.00 1.19 -4.49
N SER A 35 -4.99 1.49 -3.68
CA SER A 35 -3.82 2.27 -4.11
C SER A 35 -3.23 1.71 -5.41
N PRO A 36 -3.00 2.54 -6.45
CA PRO A 36 -2.40 2.10 -7.71
C PRO A 36 -0.93 1.67 -7.55
N ILE A 37 -0.28 2.06 -6.45
CA ILE A 37 0.93 1.38 -5.96
C ILE A 37 0.46 0.31 -4.98
N LYS A 38 0.58 -0.97 -5.34
CA LYS A 38 0.11 -2.07 -4.48
C LYS A 38 0.80 -2.04 -3.12
N GLU A 39 2.14 -2.11 -3.11
CA GLU A 39 2.98 -2.09 -1.90
C GLU A 39 3.71 -0.73 -1.79
N PRO A 40 3.08 0.34 -1.27
CA PRO A 40 3.73 1.65 -1.13
C PRO A 40 4.68 1.73 0.08
N ASN A 41 4.58 0.79 1.04
CA ASN A 41 5.49 0.66 2.18
C ASN A 41 5.66 1.94 3.03
N PHE A 42 4.63 2.80 3.07
CA PHE A 42 4.65 4.09 3.76
C PHE A 42 4.84 3.93 5.27
N PHE A 43 4.12 3.00 5.90
CA PHE A 43 4.16 2.80 7.35
C PHE A 43 5.30 1.90 7.86
N SER A 44 6.15 1.36 6.97
CA SER A 44 7.31 0.55 7.35
C SER A 44 8.60 1.35 7.17
N SER A 45 8.79 2.37 8.00
CA SER A 45 9.99 3.23 7.97
C SER A 45 11.25 2.53 8.47
N ASP A 46 11.09 1.46 9.25
CA ASP A 46 12.14 0.54 9.71
C ASP A 46 12.68 -0.37 8.59
N ILE A 47 11.91 -0.57 7.51
CA ILE A 47 12.35 -1.34 6.34
C ILE A 47 13.16 -0.44 5.40
N LYS A 48 14.47 -0.68 5.45
CA LYS A 48 15.51 0.05 4.72
C LYS A 48 15.73 -0.51 3.31
N ILE A 49 15.64 0.35 2.29
CA ILE A 49 15.79 -0.04 0.87
C ILE A 49 17.21 -0.58 0.61
N GLU A 50 18.21 -0.01 1.28
CA GLU A 50 19.62 -0.43 1.24
C GLU A 50 19.83 -1.89 1.67
N ASN A 51 18.94 -2.45 2.49
CA ASN A 51 19.02 -3.84 2.95
C ASN A 51 18.31 -4.83 2.01
N LEU A 52 17.64 -4.34 0.97
CA LEU A 52 16.93 -5.20 0.01
C LEU A 52 17.90 -5.85 -0.99
N ARG A 53 17.45 -6.96 -1.59
CA ARG A 53 18.16 -7.62 -2.71
C ARG A 53 18.36 -6.62 -3.86
N GLN A 54 19.50 -6.69 -4.55
CA GLN A 54 19.83 -5.76 -5.64
C GLN A 54 18.77 -5.76 -6.76
N SER A 55 18.22 -6.92 -7.09
CA SER A 55 17.12 -7.02 -8.08
C SER A 55 15.86 -6.26 -7.68
N VAL A 56 15.57 -6.17 -6.37
CA VAL A 56 14.43 -5.40 -5.84
C VAL A 56 14.74 -3.90 -5.91
N LYS A 57 15.94 -3.48 -5.52
CA LYS A 57 16.40 -2.09 -5.63
C LYS A 57 16.30 -1.58 -7.08
N ASN A 58 16.77 -2.39 -8.04
CA ASN A 58 16.73 -2.04 -9.46
C ASN A 58 15.29 -1.85 -9.96
N ARG A 59 14.35 -2.72 -9.55
CA ARG A 59 12.94 -2.59 -9.88
C ARG A 59 12.34 -1.32 -9.31
N ILE A 60 12.54 -1.05 -8.02
CA ILE A 60 12.02 0.17 -7.37
C ILE A 60 12.56 1.42 -8.07
N LYS A 61 13.86 1.46 -8.37
CA LYS A 61 14.49 2.59 -9.07
C LYS A 61 13.91 2.79 -10.47
N ALA A 62 13.52 1.71 -11.17
CA ALA A 62 12.96 1.78 -12.51
C ALA A 62 11.52 2.35 -12.55
N GLU A 63 10.80 2.35 -11.43
CA GLU A 63 9.39 2.79 -11.42
C GLU A 63 9.19 4.30 -11.59
N ASN A 64 10.24 5.12 -11.39
CA ASN A 64 10.23 6.59 -11.46
C ASN A 64 8.95 7.20 -10.86
N ILE A 65 8.90 7.25 -9.53
CA ILE A 65 7.68 7.60 -8.77
C ILE A 65 7.18 9.02 -9.07
N ASP A 66 8.08 9.98 -9.28
CA ASP A 66 7.67 11.35 -9.62
C ASP A 66 6.97 11.39 -10.98
N GLN A 67 7.52 10.69 -11.98
CA GLN A 67 6.87 10.55 -13.28
C GLN A 67 5.53 9.82 -13.18
N PHE A 68 5.44 8.79 -12.35
CA PHE A 68 4.20 8.06 -12.10
C PHE A 68 3.06 8.95 -11.59
N PHE A 69 3.35 9.86 -10.66
CA PHE A 69 2.38 10.85 -10.19
C PHE A 69 2.04 11.88 -11.28
N ASN A 70 3.05 12.39 -12.00
CA ASN A 70 2.86 13.36 -13.09
C ASN A 70 2.01 12.81 -14.24
N ASP A 71 2.10 11.50 -14.52
CA ASP A 71 1.31 10.82 -15.54
C ASP A 71 -0.13 10.51 -15.10
N GLY A 72 -0.52 10.90 -13.88
CA GLY A 72 -1.86 10.68 -13.34
C GLY A 72 -2.09 9.23 -12.89
N MET A 73 -1.04 8.51 -12.49
CA MET A 73 -1.13 7.16 -11.90
C MET A 73 -1.86 6.13 -12.80
N LYS A 74 -1.67 6.22 -14.12
CA LYS A 74 -2.42 5.43 -15.14
C LYS A 74 -2.16 3.92 -15.14
N ARG A 75 -1.16 3.44 -14.41
CA ARG A 75 -0.75 2.03 -14.36
C ARG A 75 -0.64 1.55 -12.91
N THR A 76 -0.56 0.25 -12.71
CA THR A 76 -0.25 -0.29 -11.38
C THR A 76 1.26 -0.46 -11.21
N ILE A 77 1.79 0.01 -10.08
CA ILE A 77 3.16 -0.29 -9.61
C ILE A 77 3.07 -1.38 -8.56
N HIS A 78 3.87 -2.43 -8.67
CA HIS A 78 3.82 -3.52 -7.68
C HIS A 78 4.37 -3.08 -6.32
N ARG A 79 5.50 -2.35 -6.32
CA ARG A 79 6.19 -1.97 -5.08
C ARG A 79 6.91 -0.63 -5.23
N ALA A 80 6.71 0.25 -4.25
CA ALA A 80 7.48 1.46 -4.04
C ALA A 80 7.74 1.67 -2.55
N PHE A 81 8.46 2.74 -2.21
CA PHE A 81 8.66 3.19 -0.84
C PHE A 81 8.32 4.68 -0.78
N ILE A 82 7.04 4.98 -0.59
CA ILE A 82 6.56 6.35 -0.43
C ILE A 82 6.94 6.80 0.98
N ARG A 83 7.47 8.02 1.10
CA ARG A 83 7.91 8.60 2.38
C ARG A 83 7.20 9.91 2.70
N GLU A 84 6.74 10.60 1.67
CA GLU A 84 6.01 11.85 1.81
C GLU A 84 4.52 11.61 1.98
N GLU A 85 3.93 12.19 3.04
CA GLU A 85 2.50 12.00 3.35
C GLU A 85 1.60 12.54 2.22
N HIS A 86 1.98 13.64 1.56
CA HIS A 86 1.19 14.20 0.46
C HIS A 86 1.12 13.24 -0.74
N GLN A 87 2.25 12.62 -1.11
CA GLN A 87 2.28 11.59 -2.17
C GLN A 87 1.46 10.37 -1.76
N TYR A 88 1.57 9.96 -0.49
CA TYR A 88 0.81 8.85 0.05
C TYR A 88 -0.70 9.08 -0.03
N LEU A 89 -1.19 10.23 0.43
CA LEU A 89 -2.60 10.61 0.34
C LEU A 89 -3.08 10.77 -1.11
N GLN A 90 -2.21 11.19 -2.02
CA GLN A 90 -2.54 11.32 -3.44
C GLN A 90 -2.90 9.97 -4.09
N LEU A 91 -2.35 8.84 -3.61
CA LEU A 91 -2.69 7.50 -4.11
C LEU A 91 -4.19 7.20 -4.05
N PHE A 92 -4.92 7.85 -3.14
CA PHE A 92 -6.33 7.64 -2.88
C PHE A 92 -7.24 8.75 -3.43
N ALA A 93 -6.67 9.75 -4.12
CA ALA A 93 -7.40 10.92 -4.58
C ALA A 93 -8.46 10.61 -5.64
N SER A 94 -8.28 9.53 -6.40
CA SER A 94 -9.22 9.10 -7.46
C SER A 94 -10.37 8.23 -6.95
N ALA A 95 -10.47 7.98 -5.63
CA ALA A 95 -11.56 7.21 -5.06
C ALA A 95 -12.91 7.94 -5.22
N ALA A 96 -13.89 7.27 -5.82
CA ALA A 96 -15.24 7.79 -5.99
C ALA A 96 -15.92 7.99 -4.62
N PRO A 97 -16.88 8.92 -4.49
CA PRO A 97 -17.67 9.07 -3.28
C PRO A 97 -18.28 7.72 -2.84
N GLY A 98 -18.12 7.36 -1.57
CA GLY A 98 -18.65 6.11 -1.00
C GLY A 98 -17.72 4.90 -1.08
N GLN A 99 -16.69 4.92 -1.93
CA GLN A 99 -15.73 3.81 -2.00
C GLN A 99 -14.87 3.73 -0.73
N LEU A 100 -14.64 2.51 -0.25
CA LEU A 100 -13.65 2.21 0.77
C LEU A 100 -12.25 2.19 0.14
N LYS A 101 -11.34 2.96 0.70
CA LYS A 101 -9.95 3.04 0.26
C LYS A 101 -9.11 1.99 1.00
N GLY A 102 -8.24 1.28 0.29
CA GLY A 102 -7.30 0.37 0.93
C GLY A 102 -5.94 0.33 0.28
N GLU A 103 -4.97 -0.22 1.01
CA GLU A 103 -3.65 -0.52 0.46
C GLU A 103 -3.15 -1.91 0.86
N ALA A 104 -2.12 -2.40 0.17
CA ALA A 104 -1.57 -3.73 0.41
C ALA A 104 -0.04 -3.75 0.49
N SER A 105 0.53 -3.57 1.68
CA SER A 105 1.96 -3.75 1.94
C SER A 105 2.19 -4.98 2.83
N PRO A 106 2.47 -6.18 2.27
CA PRO A 106 2.68 -7.40 3.04
C PRO A 106 3.88 -7.37 4.00
N SER A 107 4.74 -6.37 3.85
CA SER A 107 5.87 -6.07 4.71
C SER A 107 5.45 -5.54 6.09
N TYR A 108 4.25 -4.95 6.20
CA TYR A 108 3.77 -4.35 7.45
C TYR A 108 3.59 -5.36 8.57
N LEU A 109 3.24 -6.61 8.26
CA LEU A 109 3.15 -7.68 9.26
C LEU A 109 4.50 -7.95 9.96
N TYR A 110 5.62 -7.60 9.31
CA TYR A 110 6.98 -7.81 9.84
C TYR A 110 7.65 -6.53 10.31
N SER A 111 7.03 -5.36 10.10
CA SER A 111 7.55 -4.08 10.54
C SER A 111 7.22 -3.86 12.02
N GLU A 112 8.21 -3.45 12.80
CA GLU A 112 8.05 -3.18 14.22
C GLU A 112 7.26 -1.87 14.47
N VAL A 113 7.18 -1.00 13.46
CA VAL A 113 6.58 0.35 13.58
C VAL A 113 5.26 0.50 12.83
N ALA A 114 4.95 -0.37 11.86
CA ALA A 114 3.80 -0.19 10.98
C ALA A 114 2.46 -0.22 11.73
N ALA A 115 2.25 -1.17 12.65
CA ALA A 115 1.00 -1.29 13.39
C ALA A 115 0.68 -0.01 14.19
N LYS A 116 1.66 0.52 14.93
CA LYS A 116 1.51 1.76 15.70
C LYS A 116 1.27 2.96 14.80
N SER A 117 1.97 3.04 13.67
CA SER A 117 1.86 4.15 12.71
C SER A 117 0.49 4.16 12.02
N ILE A 118 -0.03 2.98 11.64
CA ILE A 118 -1.38 2.83 11.06
C ILE A 118 -2.43 3.28 12.08
N PHE A 119 -2.34 2.83 13.34
CA PHE A 119 -3.28 3.21 14.38
C PHE A 119 -3.29 4.72 14.64
N ALA A 120 -2.10 5.34 14.72
CA ALA A 120 -1.98 6.79 14.88
C ALA A 120 -2.53 7.57 13.68
N PHE A 121 -2.44 7.00 12.48
CA PHE A 121 -2.93 7.62 11.25
C PHE A 121 -4.44 7.53 11.07
N ASN A 122 -5.02 6.34 11.38
CA ASN A 122 -6.45 6.06 11.35
C ASN A 122 -6.79 4.96 12.37
N GLU A 123 -7.23 5.36 13.56
CA GLU A 123 -7.61 4.45 14.66
C GLU A 123 -8.75 3.48 14.31
N LYS A 124 -9.56 3.82 13.28
CA LYS A 124 -10.72 3.02 12.84
C LYS A 124 -10.39 2.09 11.67
N ALA A 125 -9.13 2.08 11.22
CA ALA A 125 -8.73 1.29 10.08
C ALA A 125 -8.94 -0.21 10.33
N LYS A 126 -9.46 -0.91 9.33
CA LYS A 126 -9.58 -2.38 9.36
C LYS A 126 -8.27 -3.01 8.90
N ILE A 127 -7.84 -4.07 9.58
CA ILE A 127 -6.63 -4.81 9.24
C ILE A 127 -7.02 -6.16 8.64
N ILE A 128 -6.47 -6.47 7.47
CA ILE A 128 -6.64 -7.75 6.77
C ILE A 128 -5.30 -8.47 6.76
N ILE A 129 -5.30 -9.70 7.29
CA ILE A 129 -4.15 -10.60 7.31
C ILE A 129 -4.58 -11.89 6.61
N ILE A 130 -3.80 -12.32 5.62
CA ILE A 130 -3.93 -13.63 4.96
C ILE A 130 -2.68 -14.45 5.26
N LEU A 131 -2.87 -15.61 5.88
CA LEU A 131 -1.79 -16.53 6.25
C LEU A 131 -1.78 -17.74 5.31
N ARG A 132 -0.64 -18.42 5.26
CA ARG A 132 -0.48 -19.72 4.59
C ARG A 132 0.36 -20.62 5.49
N GLU A 133 0.31 -21.92 5.24
CA GLU A 133 1.16 -22.87 5.93
C GLU A 133 2.65 -22.51 5.77
N PRO A 134 3.41 -22.36 6.88
CA PRO A 134 4.86 -22.25 6.82
C PRO A 134 5.45 -23.62 6.47
N SER A 135 6.29 -23.66 5.44
CA SER A 135 7.00 -24.88 5.00
C SER A 135 7.95 -25.42 6.06
#